data_AF-A0A6L7TWT8-F1
#
_entry.id   AF-A0A6L7TWT8-F1
#
_cell.length_a   1.000
_cell.length_b   1.000
_cell.length_c   1.000
_cell.angle_alpha   90.00
_cell.angle_beta   90.00
_cell.angle_gamma   90.00
#
_symmetry.space_group_name_H-M   'P 1'
#
loop_
_entity.id
_entity.type
_entity.pdbx_description
1 polymer ?
#
loop_
_entity_poly.entity_id
_entity_poly.type
_entity_poly.pdbx_seq_one_letter_code
_entity_poly.pdbx_strand_id
1 'polypeptide(L)' 'MSRWERCNAVERDPEKLGGVWIFRDTRVPISALFANLKDGATVAEFVEWFPGVEPWQVEAVLEHEMRELESFGVRENSV' A
#
# COMPACT_ATOMS: atom_id res chain seq x y z
N MET A 1 -9.03 10.35 -9.91
CA MET A 1 -8.88 8.99 -9.38
C MET A 1 -7.77 9.02 -8.35
N SER A 2 -8.07 8.64 -7.11
CA SER A 2 -7.05 8.58 -6.06
C SER A 2 -6.06 7.45 -6.35
N ARG A 3 -4.82 7.62 -5.87
CA ARG A 3 -3.66 6.78 -6.18
C ARG A 3 -3.95 5.27 -6.10
N TRP A 4 -4.77 4.86 -5.15
CA TRP A 4 -4.95 3.45 -4.76
C TRP A 4 -6.17 2.76 -5.38
N GLU A 5 -7.03 3.50 -6.11
CA GLU A 5 -8.26 2.94 -6.69
C GLU A 5 -8.03 1.76 -7.66
N ARG A 6 -6.82 1.64 -8.22
CA ARG A 6 -6.44 0.56 -9.15
C ARG A 6 -5.73 -0.61 -8.48
N CYS A 7 -5.45 -0.55 -7.18
CA CYS A 7 -4.77 -1.61 -6.44
C CYS A 7 -5.81 -2.50 -5.74
N ASN A 8 -5.89 -3.77 -6.14
CA ASN A 8 -6.86 -4.72 -5.56
C ASN A 8 -6.51 -5.14 -4.12
N ALA A 9 -5.28 -4.96 -3.67
CA ALA A 9 -4.83 -5.32 -2.33
C ALA A 9 -5.32 -4.37 -1.23
N VAL A 10 -5.89 -3.22 -1.60
CA VAL A 10 -6.34 -2.19 -0.68
C VAL A 10 -7.81 -1.85 -0.88
N GLU A 11 -8.39 -1.28 0.16
CA GLU A 11 -9.73 -0.73 0.13
C GLU A 11 -9.81 0.56 0.95
N ARG A 12 -10.87 1.32 0.71
CA ARG A 12 -11.19 2.52 1.47
C ARG A 12 -12.68 2.51 1.74
N ASP A 13 -13.02 2.60 3.01
CA ASP A 13 -14.39 2.63 3.49
C ASP A 13 -14.50 3.77 4.51
N PRO A 14 -15.36 4.78 4.29
CA PRO A 14 -15.55 5.89 5.24
C PRO A 14 -15.86 5.43 6.68
N GLU A 15 -16.47 4.25 6.84
CA GLU A 15 -16.81 3.67 8.15
C GLU A 15 -15.61 2.95 8.80
N LYS A 16 -14.55 2.66 8.04
CA LYS A 16 -13.33 2.02 8.53
C LYS A 16 -12.22 3.05 8.71
N LEU A 17 -11.80 3.25 9.96
CA LEU A 17 -10.66 4.12 10.32
C LEU A 17 -10.73 5.53 9.71
N GLY A 18 -11.93 6.11 9.61
CA GLY A 18 -12.12 7.46 9.07
C GLY A 18 -11.84 7.57 7.56
N GLY A 19 -11.94 6.45 6.82
CA GLY A 19 -11.73 6.43 5.38
C GLY A 19 -10.27 6.58 4.98
N VAL A 20 -9.32 6.08 5.78
CA VAL A 20 -7.95 5.87 5.31
C VAL A 20 -7.89 4.64 4.41
N TRP A 21 -6.89 4.57 3.54
CA TRP A 21 -6.61 3.37 2.78
C TRP A 21 -6.02 2.29 3.68
N ILE A 22 -6.61 1.11 3.63
CA ILE A 22 -6.25 -0.06 4.43
C ILE A 22 -5.96 -1.24 3.49
N PHE A 23 -5.22 -2.23 3.98
CA PHE A 23 -5.20 -3.54 3.33
C PHE A 23 -6.61 -4.11 3.33
N ARG A 24 -7.02 -4.65 2.17
CA ARG A 24 -8.34 -5.25 1.97
C ARG A 24 -8.63 -6.31 3.03
N ASP A 25 -9.85 -6.28 3.55
CA ASP A 25 -10.34 -7.19 4.60
C ASP A 25 -9.61 -7.09 5.94
N THR A 26 -8.85 -6.00 6.16
CA THR A 26 -8.15 -5.74 7.42
C THR A 26 -8.59 -4.43 8.07
N ARG A 27 -7.95 -4.05 9.18
CA ARG A 27 -7.94 -2.67 9.70
C ARG A 27 -6.52 -2.11 9.75
N VAL A 28 -5.63 -2.60 8.89
CA VAL A 28 -4.22 -2.19 8.86
C VAL A 28 -4.06 -1.13 7.77
N PRO A 29 -3.70 0.13 8.13
CA PRO A 29 -3.46 1.17 7.14
C PRO A 29 -2.25 0.83 6.25
N ILE A 30 -2.30 1.18 4.97
CA ILE A 30 -1.10 1.06 4.12
C ILE A 30 0.03 1.98 4.57
N SER A 31 -0.28 3.08 5.27
CA SER A 31 0.76 3.92 5.90
C SER A 31 1.56 3.16 6.96
N ALA A 32 0.98 2.14 7.60
CA ALA A 32 1.70 1.31 8.57
C ALA A 32 2.81 0.50 7.88
N LEU A 33 2.58 -0.01 6.67
CA LEU A 33 3.62 -0.70 5.90
C LEU A 33 4.85 0.20 5.73
N PHE A 34 4.66 1.38 5.12
CA PHE A 34 5.76 2.29 4.84
C PHE A 34 6.45 2.83 6.11
N ALA A 35 5.70 3.03 7.20
CA ALA A 35 6.28 3.40 8.49
C ALA A 35 7.19 2.30 9.05
N ASN A 36 6.74 1.04 9.03
CA ASN A 36 7.55 -0.09 9.52
C ASN A 36 8.78 -0.33 8.63
N LEU A 37 8.64 -0.24 7.30
CA LEU A 37 9.77 -0.36 6.38
C LEU A 37 10.80 0.76 6.60
N LYS A 38 10.34 1.99 6.85
CA LYS A 38 11.21 3.13 7.19
C LYS A 38 12.00 2.89 8.48
N ASP A 39 11.40 2.21 9.45
CA ASP A 39 12.03 1.88 10.72
C ASP A 39 12.91 0.61 10.66
N GLY A 40 13.06 0.02 9.46
CA GLY A 40 13.98 -1.07 9.18
C GLY A 40 13.36 -2.47 9.19
N ALA A 41 12.04 -2.58 9.33
CA ALA A 41 11.35 -3.85 9.24
C ALA A 41 11.43 -4.43 7.82
N THR A 42 11.46 -5.75 7.73
CA THR A 42 11.28 -6.50 6.49
C THR A 42 9.80 -6.75 6.21
N VAL A 43 9.48 -7.12 4.96
CA VAL A 43 8.12 -7.55 4.58
C VAL A 43 7.67 -8.77 5.38
N ALA A 44 8.58 -9.71 5.64
CA ALA A 44 8.29 -10.91 6.40
C ALA A 44 7.88 -10.58 7.84
N GLU A 45 8.64 -9.71 8.51
CA GLU A 45 8.32 -9.24 9.87
C GLU A 45 6.99 -8.48 9.91
N PHE A 46 6.70 -7.65 8.90
CA PHE A 46 5.43 -6.95 8.82
C PHE A 46 4.23 -7.90 8.74
N VAL A 47 4.30 -8.92 7.88
CA VAL A 47 3.23 -9.94 7.77
C VAL A 47 3.09 -10.74 9.06
N GLU A 48 4.20 -11.04 9.74
CA GLU A 48 4.18 -11.72 11.04
C GLU A 48 3.46 -10.90 12.11
N TRP A 49 3.68 -9.59 12.16
CA TRP A 49 3.02 -8.69 13.12
C TRP A 49 1.55 -8.43 12.78
N PHE A 50 1.19 -8.52 11.51
CA PHE A 50 -0.16 -8.26 11.00
C PHE A 50 -0.70 -9.49 10.24
N PRO A 51 -1.08 -10.58 10.93
CA PRO A 51 -1.46 -11.85 10.28
C PRO A 51 -2.75 -11.78 9.44
N GLY A 52 -3.49 -10.66 9.49
CA GLY A 52 -4.60 -10.41 8.57
C GLY A 52 -4.17 -9.84 7.22
N VAL A 53 -2.91 -9.40 7.10
CA VAL A 53 -2.32 -8.93 5.84
C VAL A 53 -1.56 -10.10 5.21
N GLU A 54 -2.01 -10.51 4.04
CA GLU A 54 -1.37 -11.57 3.28
C GLU A 54 -0.12 -11.04 2.55
N PRO A 55 0.95 -11.85 2.36
CA PRO A 55 2.16 -11.44 1.65
C PRO A 55 1.90 -10.83 0.27
N TRP A 56 0.98 -11.42 -0.51
CA TRP A 56 0.64 -10.92 -1.84
C TRP A 56 0.04 -9.51 -1.81
N GLN A 57 -0.63 -9.12 -0.71
CA GLN A 57 -1.19 -7.78 -0.57
C GLN A 57 -0.06 -6.75 -0.41
N VAL A 58 0.98 -7.10 0.35
CA VAL A 58 2.16 -6.24 0.51
C VAL A 58 2.90 -6.08 -0.81
N GLU A 59 3.13 -7.17 -1.54
CA GLU A 59 3.75 -7.15 -2.86
C GLU A 59 2.97 -6.28 -3.85
N ALA A 60 1.65 -6.44 -3.93
CA ALA A 60 0.79 -5.67 -4.81
C ALA A 60 0.79 -4.16 -4.47
N VAL A 61 0.88 -3.79 -3.19
CA VAL A 61 1.01 -2.38 -2.78
C VAL A 61 2.35 -1.79 -3.20
N LEU A 62 3.46 -2.52 -2.99
CA LEU A 62 4.79 -2.08 -3.37
C LEU A 62 4.93 -1.95 -4.90
N GLU A 63 4.44 -2.94 -5.64
CA GLU A 63 4.46 -2.90 -7.11
C GLU A 63 3.58 -1.77 -7.66
N HIS A 64 2.40 -1.54 -7.08
CA HIS A 64 1.56 -0.41 -7.45
C HIS A 64 2.27 0.93 -7.22
N GLU A 65 2.92 1.11 -6.07
CA GLU A 65 3.70 2.30 -5.75
C GLU A 65 4.83 2.53 -6.78
N MET A 66 5.58 1.48 -7.11
CA MET A 66 6.65 1.51 -8.12
C MET A 66 6.13 1.92 -9.50
N ARG A 67 5.04 1.29 -9.97
CA ARG A 67 4.43 1.60 -11.27
C ARG A 67 3.93 3.04 -11.34
N GLU A 68 3.34 3.55 -10.26
CA GLU A 68 2.92 4.95 -10.21
C GLU A 68 4.15 5.87 -10.34
N LEU A 69 5.24 5.61 -9.60
CA LEU A 69 6.48 6.41 -9.67
C LEU A 69 7.10 6.40 -11.08
N GLU A 70 7.15 5.24 -11.74
CA GLU A 70 7.62 5.11 -13.12
C GLU A 70 6.73 5.91 -14.10
N SER A 71 5.42 5.85 -13.90
CA SER A 71 4.46 6.58 -14.75
C SER A 71 4.58 8.10 -14.59
N PHE A 72 5.00 8.61 -13.42
CA PHE A 72 5.34 10.02 -13.24
C PHE A 72 6.64 10.40 -13.94
N GLY A 73 7.66 9.52 -13.89
CA GLY A 73 8.96 9.75 -14.54
C GLY A 73 8.91 9.84 -16.07
N VAL A 74 7.91 9.23 -16.72
CA VAL A 74 7.69 9.37 -18.17
C VAL A 74 7.07 10.72 -18.53
N ARG A 75 6.30 11.35 -17.62
CA ARG A 75 5.59 12.61 -17.89
C ARG A 75 6.50 13.84 -17.78
N GLU A 76 7.58 13.78 -17.01
CA GLU A 76 8.53 14.90 -16.86
C GLU A 76 9.60 14.97 -17.96
N ASN A 77 9.81 13.90 -18.74
CA ASN A 77 10.78 13.86 -19.84
C ASN A 77 10.20 14.25 -21.22
N SER A 78 9.00 14.83 -21.24
CA SER A 78 8.37 15.36 -22.45
C SER A 78 8.24 16.89 -22.37
N VAL A 79 9.38 17.59 -22.35
CA VAL A 79 9.48 19.04 -22.66
C VAL A 79 10.72 19.28 -23.49
#